data_AF-A0A357T5F7-F1
#
_entry.id   AF-A0A357T5F7-F1
#
_cell.length_a   1.000
_cell.length_b   1.000
_cell.length_c   1.000
_cell.angle_alpha   90.00
_cell.angle_beta   90.00
_cell.angle_gamma   90.00
#
_symmetry.space_group_name_H-M   'P 1'
#
loop_
_entity.id
_entity.type
_entity.pdbx_description
1 polymer ?
#
loop_
_entity_poly.entity_id
_entity_poly.type
_entity_poly.pdbx_seq_one_letter_code
_entity_poly.pdbx_strand_id
1 'polypeptide(L)'
;MTVIPAKLNETKDKLILIDQTLLPNEEKFLELDRAEDIWEAIKKLRVRGAPAIGIAAAFGLYVCSRKSQATNVADFKKEFVEIKDYLATSRPTAVNLFWALERMMKRFEREEDKTVAEIKAALLDESEKILAEDQTMGKAIGAYGLSLLKPEMGLLTHCNAGGIATSGYGTALAPMYLGHKKGYNFKVYVDETRPLLQGSRLTAYEL
;
A
#
# COMPACT_ATOMS: atom_id res chain seq x y z
N MET A 1 -7.71 2.09 -16.37
CA MET A 1 -6.80 1.04 -15.87
C MET A 1 -6.52 1.37 -14.41
N THR A 2 -6.56 0.40 -13.50
CA THR A 2 -6.38 0.68 -12.07
C THR A 2 -4.89 0.74 -11.72
N VAL A 3 -4.39 1.91 -11.34
CA VAL A 3 -3.00 2.09 -10.87
C VAL A 3 -2.84 1.38 -9.53
N ILE A 4 -1.85 0.49 -9.42
CA ILE A 4 -1.46 -0.14 -8.16
C ILE A 4 -0.30 0.68 -7.58
N PRO A 5 -0.49 1.37 -6.44
CA PRO A 5 0.48 2.37 -5.97
C PRO A 5 1.74 1.77 -5.34
N ALA A 6 1.68 0.51 -4.89
CA ALA A 6 2.81 -0.24 -4.35
C ALA A 6 2.75 -1.69 -4.83
N LYS A 7 3.79 -2.15 -5.52
CA LYS A 7 3.93 -3.52 -6.02
C LYS A 7 5.39 -3.95 -6.08
N LEU A 8 5.65 -5.24 -6.19
CA LEU A 8 6.99 -5.72 -6.53
C LEU A 8 7.22 -5.67 -8.06
N ASN A 9 8.47 -5.49 -8.48
CA ASN A 9 8.86 -5.67 -9.87
C ASN A 9 8.82 -7.15 -10.30
N GLU A 10 9.12 -7.43 -11.56
CA GLU A 10 9.00 -8.80 -12.13
C GLU A 10 9.88 -9.82 -11.40
N THR A 11 11.11 -9.44 -11.06
CA THR A 11 12.11 -10.27 -10.35
C THR A 11 11.93 -10.31 -8.84
N LYS A 12 10.92 -9.61 -8.30
CA LYS A 12 10.59 -9.54 -6.88
C LYS A 12 11.77 -9.11 -6.00
N ASP A 13 12.66 -8.28 -6.53
CA ASP A 13 13.84 -7.75 -5.83
C ASP A 13 13.75 -6.24 -5.58
N LYS A 14 12.72 -5.57 -6.10
CA LYS A 14 12.47 -4.14 -5.85
C LYS A 14 11.00 -3.85 -5.58
N LEU A 15 10.77 -2.87 -4.72
CA LEU A 15 9.47 -2.22 -4.51
C LEU A 15 9.29 -1.10 -5.54
N ILE A 16 8.21 -1.18 -6.31
CA ILE A 16 7.76 -0.14 -7.23
C ILE A 16 6.69 0.70 -6.55
N LEU A 17 6.93 2.01 -6.41
CA LEU A 17 5.97 2.97 -5.86
C LEU A 17 5.60 4.03 -6.89
N ILE A 18 4.32 4.41 -6.97
CA ILE A 18 3.96 5.69 -7.60
C ILE A 18 4.33 6.84 -6.65
N ASP A 19 5.04 7.86 -7.15
CA ASP A 19 5.33 9.06 -6.36
C ASP A 19 4.12 10.01 -6.36
N GLN A 20 3.28 9.85 -5.34
CA GLN A 20 2.08 10.67 -5.19
C GLN A 20 2.39 12.15 -4.91
N THR A 21 3.65 12.52 -4.62
CA THR A 21 4.02 13.93 -4.44
C THR A 21 4.11 14.70 -5.75
N LEU A 22 4.22 14.01 -6.88
CA LEU A 22 4.30 14.62 -8.21
C LEU A 22 2.95 14.72 -8.91
N LEU A 23 1.95 13.97 -8.44
CA LEU A 23 0.58 14.06 -8.92
C LEU A 23 -0.06 15.43 -8.58
N PRO A 24 -0.88 16.00 -9.48
CA PRO A 24 -1.37 15.40 -10.74
C PRO A 24 -0.47 15.67 -11.97
N ASN A 25 0.66 16.35 -11.80
CA ASN A 25 1.43 16.89 -12.93
C ASN A 25 2.29 15.84 -13.63
N GLU A 26 2.79 14.85 -12.90
CA GLU A 26 3.68 13.82 -13.43
C GLU A 26 3.38 12.46 -12.77
N GLU A 27 3.13 11.44 -13.59
CA GLU A 27 3.05 10.05 -13.15
C GLU A 27 4.44 9.43 -13.22
N LYS A 28 5.08 9.27 -12.06
CA LYS A 28 6.42 8.70 -11.93
C LYS A 28 6.42 7.51 -10.98
N PHE A 29 7.05 6.43 -11.42
CA PHE A 29 7.31 5.26 -10.58
C PHE A 29 8.75 5.24 -10.10
N LEU A 30 8.94 4.93 -8.82
CA LEU A 30 10.23 4.75 -8.16
C LEU A 30 10.49 3.25 -7.99
N GLU A 31 11.70 2.80 -8.28
CA GLU A 31 12.15 1.45 -7.90
C GLU A 31 13.07 1.53 -6.69
N LEU A 32 12.66 0.92 -5.59
CA LEU A 32 13.34 1.04 -4.30
C LEU A 32 13.71 -0.35 -3.78
N ASP A 33 14.93 -0.49 -3.31
CA ASP A 33 15.42 -1.74 -2.73
C ASP A 33 16.31 -1.53 -1.49
N ARG A 34 16.38 -0.29 -0.99
CA ARG A 34 17.11 0.10 0.20
C ARG A 34 16.17 0.57 1.30
N ALA A 35 16.48 0.21 2.53
CA ALA A 35 15.63 0.54 3.68
C ALA A 35 15.49 2.06 3.84
N GLU A 36 16.55 2.83 3.59
CA GLU A 36 16.54 4.30 3.71
C GLU A 36 15.61 4.95 2.69
N ASP A 37 15.64 4.48 1.43
CA ASP A 37 14.81 5.04 0.36
C ASP A 37 13.32 4.71 0.59
N ILE A 38 13.02 3.50 1.04
CA ILE A 38 11.65 3.08 1.37
C ILE A 38 11.13 3.86 2.58
N TRP A 39 11.96 4.01 3.62
CA TRP A 39 11.65 4.82 4.79
C TRP A 39 11.36 6.27 4.39
N GLU A 40 12.18 6.86 3.53
CA GLU A 40 12.00 8.23 3.03
C GLU A 40 10.71 8.34 2.24
N ALA A 41 10.41 7.39 1.35
CA ALA A 41 9.21 7.40 0.55
C ALA A 41 7.93 7.40 1.41
N ILE A 42 7.92 6.61 2.49
CA ILE A 42 6.82 6.60 3.46
C ILE A 42 6.79 7.93 4.25
N LYS A 43 7.94 8.39 4.75
CA LYS A 43 8.07 9.61 5.57
C LYS A 43 7.63 10.87 4.82
N LYS A 44 8.04 10.99 3.56
CA LYS A 44 7.82 12.15 2.67
C LYS A 44 6.52 12.07 1.90
N LEU A 45 5.68 11.07 2.18
CA LEU A 45 4.36 10.90 1.60
C LEU A 45 4.39 10.63 0.08
N ARG A 46 5.48 10.08 -0.44
CA ARG A 46 5.52 9.54 -1.82
C ARG A 46 4.55 8.40 -1.97
N VAL A 47 4.47 7.53 -0.95
CA VAL A 47 3.35 6.62 -0.74
C VAL A 47 2.52 7.08 0.46
N ARG A 48 1.20 7.12 0.30
CA ARG A 48 0.26 7.54 1.33
C ARG A 48 -1.09 6.86 1.15
N GLY A 49 -1.91 6.94 2.19
CA GLY A 49 -3.10 6.10 2.35
C GLY A 49 -2.78 4.92 3.25
N ALA A 50 -3.63 4.66 4.25
CA ALA A 50 -3.27 3.72 5.32
C ALA A 50 -2.96 2.32 4.76
N PRO A 51 -3.78 1.73 3.86
CA PRO A 51 -3.43 0.43 3.29
C PRO A 51 -2.19 0.46 2.39
N ALA A 52 -2.04 1.48 1.52
CA ALA A 52 -0.85 1.61 0.66
C ALA A 52 0.45 1.70 1.47
N ILE A 53 0.45 2.39 2.61
CA ILE A 53 1.60 2.46 3.53
C ILE A 53 1.91 1.07 4.11
N GLY A 54 0.89 0.32 4.54
CA GLY A 54 1.09 -1.04 5.06
C GLY A 54 1.67 -1.98 4.01
N ILE A 55 1.15 -1.94 2.78
CA ILE A 55 1.65 -2.72 1.64
C ILE A 55 3.10 -2.36 1.32
N ALA A 56 3.41 -1.06 1.22
CA ALA A 56 4.77 -0.58 0.97
C ALA A 56 5.75 -1.02 2.06
N ALA A 57 5.32 -1.02 3.33
CA ALA A 57 6.15 -1.49 4.43
C ALA A 57 6.41 -2.99 4.40
N ALA A 58 5.39 -3.81 4.08
CA ALA A 58 5.56 -5.25 3.95
C ALA A 58 6.50 -5.63 2.79
N PHE A 59 6.28 -5.05 1.61
CA PHE A 59 7.18 -5.25 0.47
C PHE A 59 8.58 -4.71 0.74
N GLY A 60 8.68 -3.55 1.39
CA GLY A 60 9.96 -2.96 1.74
C GLY A 60 10.76 -3.82 2.70
N LEU A 61 10.12 -4.33 3.75
CA LEU A 61 10.75 -5.27 4.69
C LEU A 61 11.22 -6.54 3.97
N TYR A 62 10.37 -7.14 3.13
CA TYR A 62 10.75 -8.30 2.33
C TYR A 62 11.96 -8.03 1.42
N VAL A 63 11.90 -6.97 0.61
CA VAL A 63 12.96 -6.64 -0.36
C VAL A 63 14.30 -6.39 0.34
N CYS A 64 14.29 -5.64 1.44
CA CYS A 64 15.50 -5.38 2.22
C CYS A 64 16.04 -6.67 2.86
N SER A 65 15.19 -7.45 3.53
CA SER A 65 15.62 -8.69 4.20
C SER A 65 16.06 -9.77 3.20
N ARG A 66 15.53 -9.77 1.97
CA ARG A 66 15.96 -10.71 0.91
C ARG A 66 17.47 -10.60 0.64
N LYS A 67 18.04 -9.39 0.76
CA LYS A 67 19.46 -9.09 0.51
C LYS A 67 20.41 -9.62 1.58
N SER A 68 19.89 -10.02 2.75
CA SER A 68 20.67 -10.61 3.84
C SER A 68 21.53 -11.79 3.37
N GLN A 69 22.78 -11.83 3.80
CA GLN A 69 23.73 -12.93 3.55
C GLN A 69 23.84 -13.89 4.74
N ALA A 70 22.98 -13.75 5.75
CA ALA A 70 22.96 -14.63 6.91
C ALA A 70 22.79 -16.10 6.50
N THR A 71 23.64 -16.97 7.05
CA THR A 71 23.64 -18.42 6.79
C THR A 71 22.84 -19.20 7.82
N ASN A 72 22.43 -18.56 8.91
CA ASN A 72 21.61 -19.14 9.97
C ASN A 72 20.43 -18.23 10.32
N VAL A 73 19.40 -18.82 10.93
CA VAL A 73 18.14 -18.13 11.23
C VAL A 73 18.30 -17.04 12.30
N ALA A 74 19.21 -17.22 13.27
CA ALA A 74 19.40 -16.27 14.35
C ALA A 74 19.94 -14.92 13.83
N ASP A 75 20.98 -14.97 12.99
CA ASP A 75 21.54 -13.77 12.36
C ASP A 75 20.52 -13.13 11.40
N PHE A 76 19.79 -13.95 10.64
CA PHE A 76 18.74 -13.45 9.75
C PHE A 76 17.62 -12.76 10.52
N LYS A 77 17.20 -13.30 11.67
CA LYS A 77 16.19 -12.71 12.56
C LYS A 77 16.65 -11.35 13.09
N LYS A 78 17.91 -11.23 13.48
CA LYS A 78 18.49 -9.96 13.95
C LYS A 78 18.41 -8.88 12.86
N GLU A 79 18.90 -9.17 11.66
CA GLU A 79 18.83 -8.23 10.53
C GLU A 79 17.37 -7.88 10.15
N PHE A 80 16.48 -8.87 10.16
CA PHE A 80 15.06 -8.68 9.88
C PHE A 80 14.40 -7.73 10.89
N VAL A 81 14.67 -7.91 12.18
CA VAL A 81 14.15 -7.05 13.26
C VAL A 81 14.71 -5.64 13.15
N GLU A 82 16.01 -5.48 12.86
CA GLU A 82 16.62 -4.15 12.66
C GLU A 82 15.95 -3.37 11.51
N ILE A 83 15.69 -4.03 10.38
CA ILE A 83 14.98 -3.42 9.24
C ILE A 83 13.53 -3.09 9.62
N LYS A 84 12.82 -4.01 10.28
CA LYS A 84 11.42 -3.82 10.73
C LYS A 84 11.31 -2.59 11.61
N ASP A 85 12.15 -2.50 12.63
CA ASP A 85 12.11 -1.43 13.62
C ASP A 85 12.52 -0.09 12.99
N TYR A 86 13.50 -0.09 12.07
CA TYR A 86 13.86 1.10 11.30
C TYR A 86 12.67 1.61 10.47
N LEU A 87 12.02 0.75 9.67
CA LEU A 87 10.86 1.13 8.85
C LEU A 87 9.69 1.65 9.70
N ALA A 88 9.48 1.10 10.90
CA ALA A 88 8.44 1.52 11.83
C ALA A 88 8.59 3.00 12.27
N THR A 89 9.82 3.52 12.31
CA THR A 89 10.07 4.93 12.68
C THR A 89 9.65 5.96 11.61
N SER A 90 9.34 5.51 10.39
CA SER A 90 8.96 6.41 9.29
C SER A 90 7.72 7.23 9.64
N ARG A 91 6.68 6.60 10.20
CA ARG A 91 5.43 7.27 10.60
C ARG A 91 4.82 6.63 11.85
N PRO A 92 5.19 7.09 13.07
CA PRO A 92 4.80 6.48 14.34
C PRO A 92 3.29 6.38 14.64
N THR A 93 2.46 7.12 13.90
CA THR A 93 0.99 7.10 14.06
C THR A 93 0.27 6.28 12.98
N ALA A 94 0.98 5.72 12.01
CA ALA A 94 0.37 4.97 10.91
C ALA A 94 0.05 3.54 11.35
N VAL A 95 -1.16 3.28 11.84
CA VAL A 95 -1.55 1.95 12.36
C VAL A 95 -1.29 0.81 11.35
N ASN A 96 -1.62 1.01 10.08
CA ASN A 96 -1.41 0.00 9.03
C ASN A 96 0.08 -0.30 8.75
N LEU A 97 0.99 0.65 9.03
CA LEU A 97 2.44 0.41 8.97
C LEU A 97 2.82 -0.67 9.99
N PHE A 98 2.47 -0.44 11.26
CA PHE A 98 2.76 -1.37 12.34
C PHE A 98 2.05 -2.70 12.15
N TRP A 99 0.77 -2.69 11.77
CA TRP A 99 0.04 -3.92 11.49
C TRP A 99 0.74 -4.80 10.43
N ALA A 100 1.22 -4.20 9.33
CA ALA A 100 1.89 -4.94 8.27
C ALA A 100 3.25 -5.48 8.72
N LEU A 101 4.05 -4.65 9.40
CA LEU A 101 5.36 -5.05 9.93
C LEU A 101 5.24 -6.18 10.97
N GLU A 102 4.27 -6.09 11.88
CA GLU A 102 4.01 -7.12 12.88
C GLU A 102 3.44 -8.40 12.25
N ARG A 103 2.64 -8.30 11.19
CA ARG A 103 2.18 -9.45 10.42
C ARG A 103 3.33 -10.19 9.75
N MET A 104 4.28 -9.46 9.17
CA MET A 104 5.50 -10.02 8.59
C MET A 104 6.39 -10.67 9.67
N MET A 105 6.50 -10.07 10.87
CA MET A 105 7.21 -10.67 12.00
C MET A 105 6.58 -11.99 12.45
N LYS A 106 5.25 -12.03 12.61
CA LYS A 106 4.53 -13.27 12.93
C LYS A 106 4.72 -14.35 11.87
N ARG A 107 4.81 -13.96 10.59
CA ARG A 107 5.14 -14.90 9.52
C ARG A 107 6.55 -15.45 9.69
N PHE A 108 7.53 -14.61 9.99
CA PHE A 108 8.90 -15.07 10.29
C PHE A 108 8.91 -16.08 11.43
N GLU A 109 8.28 -15.76 12.56
CA GLU A 109 8.28 -16.61 13.78
C GLU A 109 7.66 -17.99 13.53
N ARG A 110 6.61 -18.08 12.70
CA ARG A 110 6.01 -19.37 12.32
C ARG A 110 6.93 -20.28 11.51
N GLU A 111 7.97 -19.71 10.91
CA GLU A 111 8.86 -20.38 9.97
C GLU A 111 10.29 -20.50 10.55
N GLU A 112 10.48 -20.21 11.85
CA GLU A 112 11.82 -20.11 12.46
C GLU A 112 12.60 -21.43 12.48
N ASP A 113 11.92 -22.57 12.42
CA ASP A 113 12.53 -23.89 12.32
C ASP A 113 12.97 -24.27 10.89
N LYS A 114 12.74 -23.38 9.91
CA LYS A 114 13.08 -23.62 8.49
C LYS A 114 14.41 -22.99 8.10
N THR A 115 14.86 -23.27 6.88
CA THR A 115 16.03 -22.62 6.30
C THR A 115 15.76 -21.14 6.00
N VAL A 116 16.81 -20.30 6.00
CA VAL A 116 16.71 -18.87 5.63
C VAL A 116 16.05 -18.68 4.26
N ALA A 117 16.31 -19.58 3.30
CA ALA A 117 15.72 -19.53 1.97
C ALA A 117 14.19 -19.74 2.02
N GLU A 118 13.73 -20.71 2.79
CA GLU A 118 12.29 -20.97 2.99
C GLU A 118 11.59 -19.83 3.71
N ILE A 119 12.24 -19.23 4.72
CA ILE A 119 11.69 -18.05 5.41
C ILE A 119 11.56 -16.88 4.43
N LYS A 120 12.58 -16.59 3.61
CA LYS A 120 12.51 -15.54 2.57
C LYS A 120 11.37 -15.79 1.58
N ALA A 121 11.12 -17.04 1.18
CA ALA A 121 9.99 -17.39 0.32
C ALA A 121 8.64 -17.19 1.03
N ALA A 122 8.54 -17.56 2.31
CA ALA A 122 7.36 -17.38 3.12
C ALA A 122 7.01 -15.91 3.37
N LEU A 123 8.01 -15.03 3.48
CA LEU A 123 7.85 -13.58 3.60
C LEU A 123 7.40 -12.94 2.29
N LEU A 124 7.90 -13.41 1.13
CA LEU A 124 7.40 -12.97 -0.18
C LEU A 124 5.88 -13.25 -0.27
N ASP A 125 5.49 -14.50 -0.03
CA ASP A 125 4.09 -14.94 -0.05
C ASP A 125 3.21 -14.11 0.89
N GLU A 126 3.66 -13.83 2.11
CA GLU A 126 2.89 -13.02 3.06
C GLU A 126 2.74 -11.56 2.60
N SER A 127 3.80 -10.97 2.04
CA SER A 127 3.74 -9.60 1.52
C SER A 127 2.77 -9.47 0.33
N GLU A 128 2.71 -10.47 -0.55
CA GLU A 128 1.76 -10.52 -1.66
C GLU A 128 0.32 -10.79 -1.17
N LYS A 129 0.15 -11.58 -0.11
CA LYS A 129 -1.16 -11.78 0.55
C LYS A 129 -1.70 -10.49 1.14
N ILE A 130 -0.88 -9.68 1.79
CA ILE A 130 -1.30 -8.37 2.31
C ILE A 130 -1.89 -7.49 1.19
N LEU A 131 -1.24 -7.45 0.02
CA LEU A 131 -1.76 -6.75 -1.16
C LEU A 131 -3.08 -7.37 -1.66
N ALA A 132 -3.12 -8.69 -1.84
CA ALA A 132 -4.28 -9.39 -2.40
C ALA A 132 -5.53 -9.31 -1.50
N GLU A 133 -5.33 -9.34 -0.18
CA GLU A 133 -6.39 -9.17 0.80
C GLU A 133 -6.95 -7.74 0.79
N ASP A 134 -6.10 -6.71 0.68
CA ASP A 134 -6.57 -5.34 0.52
C ASP A 134 -7.37 -5.16 -0.79
N GLN A 135 -6.94 -5.80 -1.88
CA GLN A 135 -7.69 -5.78 -3.15
C GLN A 135 -9.05 -6.43 -3.01
N THR A 136 -9.11 -7.57 -2.32
CA THR A 136 -10.36 -8.29 -2.04
C THR A 136 -11.30 -7.44 -1.20
N MET A 137 -10.76 -6.81 -0.15
CA MET A 137 -11.49 -5.90 0.72
C MET A 137 -12.02 -4.68 -0.04
N GLY A 138 -11.20 -4.01 -0.85
CA GLY A 138 -11.62 -2.84 -1.65
C GLY A 138 -12.72 -3.18 -2.66
N LYS A 139 -12.63 -4.34 -3.33
CA LYS A 139 -13.71 -4.84 -4.20
C LYS A 139 -15.01 -5.07 -3.43
N ALA A 140 -14.93 -5.70 -2.25
CA ALA A 140 -16.09 -5.96 -1.42
C ALA A 140 -16.73 -4.65 -0.93
N ILE A 141 -15.92 -3.71 -0.41
CA ILE A 141 -16.37 -2.36 -0.01
C ILE A 141 -17.06 -1.66 -1.18
N GLY A 142 -16.50 -1.72 -2.39
CA GLY A 142 -17.11 -1.14 -3.58
C GLY A 142 -18.47 -1.75 -3.92
N ALA A 143 -18.59 -3.07 -3.86
CA ALA A 143 -19.84 -3.77 -4.13
C ALA A 143 -20.93 -3.47 -3.09
N TYR A 144 -20.60 -3.58 -1.80
CA TYR A 144 -21.54 -3.26 -0.72
C TYR A 144 -21.90 -1.78 -0.70
N GLY A 145 -20.91 -0.89 -0.85
CA GLY A 145 -21.14 0.55 -0.90
C GLY A 145 -22.06 0.95 -2.05
N LEU A 146 -21.87 0.36 -3.25
CA LEU A 146 -22.73 0.65 -4.40
C LEU A 146 -24.18 0.19 -4.17
N SER A 147 -24.41 -0.87 -3.39
CA SER A 147 -25.77 -1.33 -3.07
C SER A 147 -26.60 -0.30 -2.28
N LEU A 148 -25.93 0.66 -1.65
CA LEU A 148 -26.56 1.75 -0.89
C LEU A 148 -26.80 3.00 -1.75
N LEU A 149 -26.27 3.04 -2.97
CA LEU A 149 -26.32 4.21 -3.86
C LEU A 149 -27.29 3.96 -5.02
N LYS A 150 -27.79 5.06 -5.60
CA LYS A 150 -28.70 5.04 -6.76
C LYS A 150 -28.09 5.84 -7.91
N PRO A 151 -28.40 5.51 -9.18
CA PRO A 151 -27.98 6.31 -10.32
C PRO A 151 -28.31 7.81 -10.16
N GLU A 152 -27.49 8.66 -10.75
CA GLU A 152 -27.60 10.13 -10.79
C GLU A 152 -27.46 10.83 -9.41
N MET A 153 -27.06 10.11 -8.35
CA MET A 153 -26.79 10.72 -7.04
C MET A 153 -25.60 11.70 -7.07
N GLY A 154 -25.75 12.80 -6.34
CA GLY A 154 -24.63 13.66 -5.94
C GLY A 154 -23.92 13.08 -4.71
N LEU A 155 -22.61 12.87 -4.80
CA LEU A 155 -21.80 12.26 -3.72
C LEU A 155 -20.71 13.24 -3.28
N LEU A 156 -20.64 13.56 -1.99
CA LEU A 156 -19.54 14.36 -1.43
C LEU A 156 -18.49 13.44 -0.82
N THR A 157 -17.21 13.71 -1.11
CA THR A 157 -16.08 13.01 -0.48
C THR A 157 -14.99 13.99 -0.03
N HIS A 158 -14.22 13.56 0.97
CA HIS A 158 -13.16 14.34 1.58
C HIS A 158 -11.86 13.54 1.61
N CYS A 159 -10.72 14.21 1.44
CA CYS A 159 -9.40 13.60 1.31
C CYS A 159 -9.28 12.67 0.08
N ASN A 160 -8.39 11.68 0.16
CA ASN A 160 -8.16 10.66 -0.85
C ASN A 160 -8.20 9.26 -0.23
N ALA A 161 -9.25 8.53 -0.59
CA ALA A 161 -9.52 7.16 -0.16
C ALA A 161 -9.80 6.26 -1.39
N GLY A 162 -9.06 6.54 -2.47
CA GLY A 162 -9.15 5.89 -3.76
C GLY A 162 -8.14 4.79 -3.98
N GLY A 163 -7.97 4.41 -5.24
CA GLY A 163 -7.09 3.33 -5.66
C GLY A 163 -5.64 3.55 -5.25
N ILE A 164 -5.13 4.77 -5.44
CA ILE A 164 -3.74 5.10 -5.09
C ILE A 164 -3.50 5.25 -3.57
N ALA A 165 -4.56 5.34 -2.77
CA ALA A 165 -4.46 5.26 -1.30
C ALA A 165 -4.47 3.82 -0.75
N THR A 166 -4.69 2.83 -1.63
CA THR A 166 -4.93 1.42 -1.27
C THR A 166 -4.11 0.48 -2.17
N SER A 167 -4.63 -0.68 -2.54
CA SER A 167 -4.06 -1.62 -3.53
C SER A 167 -4.64 -1.47 -4.94
N GLY A 168 -5.36 -0.37 -5.22
CA GLY A 168 -5.91 -0.02 -6.52
C GLY A 168 -7.44 0.18 -6.54
N TYR A 169 -8.20 -0.39 -5.61
CA TYR A 169 -9.68 -0.28 -5.66
C TYR A 169 -10.26 0.86 -4.81
N GLY A 170 -9.54 1.28 -3.77
CA GLY A 170 -10.01 2.28 -2.82
C GLY A 170 -10.93 1.72 -1.75
N THR A 171 -11.46 2.64 -0.94
CA THR A 171 -12.50 2.36 0.04
C THR A 171 -13.71 3.25 -0.26
N ALA A 172 -13.68 4.52 0.11
CA ALA A 172 -14.79 5.45 -0.13
C ALA A 172 -15.04 5.71 -1.63
N LEU A 173 -13.99 5.68 -2.46
CA LEU A 173 -14.13 5.87 -3.92
C LEU A 173 -14.41 4.55 -4.66
N ALA A 174 -14.21 3.39 -4.02
CA ALA A 174 -14.51 2.08 -4.61
C ALA A 174 -15.95 1.96 -5.16
N PRO A 175 -17.01 2.34 -4.41
CA PRO A 175 -18.36 2.29 -4.96
C PRO A 175 -18.58 3.30 -6.09
N MET A 176 -17.84 4.42 -6.10
CA MET A 176 -17.91 5.42 -7.17
C MET A 176 -17.31 4.88 -8.48
N TYR A 177 -16.13 4.24 -8.42
CA TYR A 177 -15.54 3.56 -9.58
C TYR A 177 -16.46 2.46 -10.12
N LEU A 178 -17.03 1.65 -9.23
CA LEU A 178 -17.92 0.57 -9.63
C LEU A 178 -19.23 1.11 -10.23
N GLY A 179 -19.82 2.15 -9.64
CA GLY A 179 -21.00 2.80 -10.18
C GLY A 179 -20.74 3.44 -11.54
N HIS A 180 -19.59 4.09 -11.73
CA HIS A 180 -19.18 4.61 -13.03
C HIS A 180 -19.10 3.50 -14.08
N LYS A 181 -18.45 2.36 -13.76
CA LYS A 181 -18.42 1.17 -14.64
C LYS A 181 -19.79 0.60 -14.96
N LYS A 182 -20.79 0.79 -14.09
CA LYS A 182 -22.18 0.36 -14.28
C LYS A 182 -23.09 1.45 -14.86
N GLY A 183 -22.56 2.60 -15.26
CA GLY A 183 -23.35 3.69 -15.85
C GLY A 183 -24.28 4.41 -14.86
N TYR A 184 -23.92 4.47 -13.58
CA TYR A 184 -24.73 5.18 -12.58
C TYR A 184 -24.64 6.71 -12.71
N ASN A 185 -23.68 7.25 -13.48
CA ASN A 185 -23.52 8.69 -13.74
C ASN A 185 -23.56 9.57 -12.47
N PHE A 186 -22.82 9.19 -11.43
CA PHE A 186 -22.73 10.01 -10.23
C PHE A 186 -22.14 11.39 -10.52
N LYS A 187 -22.59 12.41 -9.78
CA LYS A 187 -21.89 13.69 -9.69
C LYS A 187 -21.09 13.73 -8.39
N VAL A 188 -19.77 13.58 -8.48
CA VAL A 188 -18.89 13.56 -7.30
C VAL A 188 -18.38 14.97 -6.99
N TYR A 189 -18.60 15.42 -5.76
CA TYR A 189 -18.06 16.66 -5.20
C TYR A 189 -16.86 16.29 -4.32
N VAL A 190 -15.73 16.93 -4.58
CA VAL A 190 -14.45 16.62 -3.93
C VAL A 190 -13.95 17.86 -3.21
N ASP A 191 -13.90 17.81 -1.88
CA ASP A 191 -13.29 18.87 -1.08
C ASP A 191 -11.77 18.90 -1.32
N GLU A 192 -11.15 20.08 -1.49
CA GLU A 192 -9.71 20.17 -1.78
C GLU A 192 -8.82 19.50 -0.73
N THR A 193 -9.26 19.48 0.54
CA THR A 193 -8.59 18.86 1.70
C THR A 193 -7.26 19.50 2.08
N ARG A 194 -7.30 20.72 2.66
CA ARG A 194 -6.12 21.40 3.21
C ARG A 194 -5.51 20.65 4.40
N PRO A 195 -4.20 20.81 4.68
CA PRO A 195 -3.23 21.65 3.95
C PRO A 195 -2.55 20.95 2.77
N LEU A 196 -2.65 19.63 2.66
CA LEU A 196 -1.89 18.82 1.69
C LEU A 196 -2.60 18.63 0.35
N LEU A 197 -3.85 19.09 0.24
CA LEU A 197 -4.61 19.19 -0.99
C LEU A 197 -4.89 17.82 -1.66
N GLN A 198 -5.20 16.80 -0.86
CA GLN A 198 -5.40 15.45 -1.42
C GLN A 198 -6.62 15.35 -2.31
N GLY A 199 -7.69 16.06 -1.99
CA GLY A 199 -8.89 15.99 -2.80
C GLY A 199 -8.64 16.58 -4.19
N SER A 200 -8.02 17.76 -4.25
CA SER A 200 -7.73 18.41 -5.53
C SER A 200 -6.58 17.76 -6.29
N ARG A 201 -5.55 17.23 -5.62
CA ARG A 201 -4.38 16.65 -6.29
C ARG A 201 -4.50 15.18 -6.65
N LEU A 202 -5.20 14.39 -5.83
CA LEU A 202 -5.20 12.93 -5.90
C LEU A 202 -6.60 12.41 -6.24
N THR A 203 -7.62 12.79 -5.49
CA THR A 203 -8.99 12.31 -5.72
C THR A 203 -9.55 12.80 -7.06
N ALA A 204 -9.39 14.09 -7.38
CA ALA A 204 -9.80 14.64 -8.66
C ALA A 204 -8.94 14.14 -9.85
N TYR A 205 -7.73 13.64 -9.58
CA TYR A 205 -6.88 13.02 -10.61
C TYR A 205 -7.39 11.62 -11.00
N GLU A 206 -7.89 10.85 -10.03
CA GLU A 206 -8.27 9.44 -10.24
C GLU A 206 -9.77 9.21 -10.51
N LEU A 207 -10.61 10.24 -10.39
CA LEU A 207 -12.04 10.24 -10.75
C LEU A 207 -12.26 10.88 -12.12
#